data_AF-A0A9E3PBP0-F1
#
_entry.id   AF-A0A9E3PBP0-F1
#
_cell.length_a   1.000
_cell.length_b   1.000
_cell.length_c   1.000
_cell.angle_alpha   90.00
_cell.angle_beta   90.00
_cell.angle_gamma   90.00
#
_symmetry.space_group_name_H-M   'P 1'
#
loop_
_entity.id
_entity.type
_entity.pdbx_description
1 polymer ?
#
loop_
_entity_poly.entity_id
_entity_poly.type
_entity_poly.pdbx_seq_one_letter_code
_entity_poly.pdbx_strand_id
1 'polypeptide(L)'
;MTVRTFSEFIRDFGEYVSQNRYDCIGADSRLGRFQFDELSLWQIGLMREDAPFNNDYSGEWTGKYGVNSREEFLASPRAQDEAFEDLIVRQLHLLQDVLHYVGQTINGQAISLAGLVSAASVTDAHKVHCFLLGDKSHPDYPDTSGVAEALARFRDYEMPYEVATHSALGLHVVGSEGPDVIRSNGSNYFFEARGGNDTFEGGEGIDAIKLAGQLDDFVITRGPVRGAWDIKRRLDDGTEEHKKIENVELIMFSDGEHLSQLDLREVPAEASAEELTLAMKLALWDLTPFAFHAPTTADSDQLELVSVMDDDRPSAAPDF
;
A
#
# COMPACT_ATOMS: atom_id res chain seq x y z
N MET A 1 -1.27 27.86 10.62
CA MET A 1 -2.50 27.80 9.79
C MET A 1 -3.53 26.99 10.56
N THR A 2 -4.82 27.25 10.38
CA THR A 2 -5.85 26.33 10.89
C THR A 2 -5.90 25.14 9.95
N VAL A 3 -5.66 23.94 10.47
CA VAL A 3 -5.77 22.71 9.67
C VAL A 3 -7.26 22.39 9.50
N ARG A 4 -7.67 21.96 8.31
CA ARG A 4 -9.06 21.60 8.02
C ARG A 4 -9.29 20.12 8.29
N THR A 5 -10.45 19.77 8.80
CA THR A 5 -10.77 18.40 9.24
C THR A 5 -11.11 17.46 8.08
N PHE A 6 -11.04 16.14 8.29
CA PHE A 6 -11.46 15.14 7.31
C PHE A 6 -12.93 15.30 6.87
N SER A 7 -13.84 15.63 7.80
CA SER A 7 -15.24 15.88 7.45
C SER A 7 -15.42 17.10 6.53
N GLU A 8 -14.54 18.10 6.64
CA GLU A 8 -14.50 19.22 5.70
C GLU A 8 -13.88 18.83 4.36
N PHE A 9 -12.90 17.91 4.33
CA PHE A 9 -12.38 17.33 3.09
C PHE A 9 -13.48 16.64 2.28
N ILE A 10 -14.23 15.73 2.91
CA ILE A 10 -15.35 15.02 2.27
C ILE A 10 -16.40 16.02 1.72
N ARG A 11 -16.75 17.04 2.52
CA ARG A 11 -17.70 18.09 2.13
C ARG A 11 -17.22 18.92 0.94
N ASP A 12 -15.98 19.39 0.98
CA ASP A 12 -15.46 20.34 -0.03
C ASP A 12 -15.00 19.62 -1.29
N PHE A 13 -14.66 18.33 -1.21
CA PHE A 13 -14.46 17.47 -2.39
C PHE A 13 -15.80 17.23 -3.11
N GLY A 14 -16.84 16.84 -2.38
CA GLY A 14 -18.19 16.72 -2.94
C GLY A 14 -18.72 18.03 -3.53
N GLU A 15 -18.41 19.17 -2.91
CA GLU A 15 -18.73 20.49 -3.48
C GLU A 15 -18.01 20.72 -4.81
N TYR A 16 -16.71 20.43 -4.86
CA TYR A 16 -15.86 20.65 -6.02
C TYR A 16 -16.29 19.81 -7.24
N VAL A 17 -16.63 18.53 -7.05
CA VAL A 17 -16.94 17.63 -8.18
C VAL A 17 -18.42 17.58 -8.58
N SER A 18 -19.37 17.89 -7.68
CA SER A 18 -20.81 17.77 -7.96
C SER A 18 -21.72 18.87 -7.41
N GLN A 19 -21.17 19.85 -6.66
CA GLN A 19 -21.93 20.77 -5.81
C GLN A 19 -22.71 20.03 -4.70
N ASN A 20 -22.09 18.99 -4.12
CA ASN A 20 -22.65 18.12 -3.09
C ASN A 20 -23.98 17.41 -3.49
N ARG A 21 -24.20 17.16 -4.79
CA ARG A 21 -25.45 16.57 -5.30
C ARG A 21 -25.36 15.06 -5.45
N TYR A 22 -26.03 14.34 -4.55
CA TYR A 22 -26.11 12.87 -4.56
C TYR A 22 -26.86 12.28 -5.77
N ASP A 23 -27.75 13.05 -6.40
CA ASP A 23 -28.51 12.69 -7.61
C ASP A 23 -27.80 13.09 -8.91
N CYS A 24 -26.57 13.63 -8.83
CA CYS A 24 -25.83 14.12 -9.98
C CYS A 24 -25.42 12.99 -10.93
N ILE A 25 -25.63 13.19 -12.23
CA ILE A 25 -24.94 12.45 -13.29
C ILE A 25 -24.14 13.49 -14.07
N GLY A 26 -22.81 13.39 -14.03
CA GLY A 26 -21.92 14.39 -14.61
C GLY A 26 -21.41 14.01 -16.00
N ALA A 27 -20.23 14.52 -16.32
CA ALA A 27 -19.51 14.13 -17.54
C ALA A 27 -19.24 12.62 -17.55
N ASP A 28 -19.23 12.03 -18.74
CA ASP A 28 -18.97 10.61 -18.97
C ASP A 28 -19.79 9.67 -18.07
N SER A 29 -21.04 10.05 -17.81
CA SER A 29 -22.03 9.33 -16.97
C SER A 29 -21.67 9.14 -15.48
N ARG A 30 -20.60 9.76 -14.98
CA ARG A 30 -20.13 9.63 -13.58
C ARG A 30 -21.21 9.94 -12.54
N LEU A 31 -21.31 9.09 -11.51
CA LEU A 31 -22.44 9.05 -10.58
C LEU A 31 -22.20 9.80 -9.26
N GLY A 32 -23.25 10.52 -8.85
CA GLY A 32 -23.46 10.98 -7.49
C GLY A 32 -22.53 12.08 -7.01
N ARG A 33 -22.53 12.28 -5.70
CA ARG A 33 -21.84 13.35 -4.98
C ARG A 33 -20.34 13.39 -5.25
N PHE A 34 -19.72 12.23 -5.43
CA PHE A 34 -18.28 12.07 -5.60
C PHE A 34 -17.88 11.69 -7.04
N GLN A 35 -18.84 11.67 -7.98
CA GLN A 35 -18.61 11.43 -9.40
C GLN A 35 -17.89 10.09 -9.69
N PHE A 36 -18.38 9.01 -9.09
CA PHE A 36 -17.85 7.67 -9.28
C PHE A 36 -17.99 7.20 -10.75
N ASP A 37 -16.90 6.68 -11.30
CA ASP A 37 -16.93 5.84 -12.50
C ASP A 37 -17.09 4.35 -12.15
N GLU A 38 -17.38 3.55 -13.17
CA GLU A 38 -17.64 2.12 -13.07
C GLU A 38 -16.43 1.34 -12.55
N LEU A 39 -15.22 1.74 -12.98
CA LEU A 39 -13.96 1.19 -12.47
C LEU A 39 -13.84 1.41 -10.95
N SER A 40 -14.13 2.63 -10.47
CA SER A 40 -14.10 2.94 -9.04
C SER A 40 -15.08 2.07 -8.23
N LEU A 41 -16.32 1.88 -8.73
CA LEU A 41 -17.35 1.08 -8.07
C LEU A 41 -17.01 -0.43 -8.05
N TRP A 42 -16.37 -0.94 -9.10
CA TRP A 42 -15.83 -2.29 -9.14
C TRP A 42 -14.65 -2.46 -8.15
N GLN A 43 -13.70 -1.52 -8.13
CA GLN A 43 -12.51 -1.59 -7.27
C GLN A 43 -12.83 -1.63 -5.77
N ILE A 44 -13.97 -1.07 -5.36
CA ILE A 44 -14.49 -1.11 -3.98
C ILE A 44 -15.58 -2.18 -3.76
N GLY A 45 -15.84 -3.03 -4.75
CA GLY A 45 -16.76 -4.17 -4.64
C GLY A 45 -18.24 -3.81 -4.53
N LEU A 46 -18.65 -2.62 -5.01
CA LEU A 46 -20.06 -2.26 -5.19
C LEU A 46 -20.67 -2.86 -6.45
N MET A 47 -19.85 -3.12 -7.46
CA MET A 47 -20.23 -3.78 -8.72
C MET A 47 -19.29 -4.96 -9.03
N ARG A 48 -19.80 -5.93 -9.79
CA ARG A 48 -19.00 -6.95 -10.47
C ARG A 48 -18.27 -6.33 -11.66
N GLU A 49 -17.27 -7.06 -12.16
CA GLU A 49 -16.51 -6.63 -13.34
C GLU A 49 -17.44 -6.66 -14.57
N ASP A 50 -17.53 -5.52 -15.25
CA ASP A 50 -18.12 -5.40 -16.57
C ASP A 50 -17.13 -4.62 -17.44
N ALA A 51 -16.58 -5.30 -18.44
CA ALA A 51 -15.49 -4.79 -19.26
C ALA A 51 -15.97 -4.64 -20.72
N PRO A 52 -15.77 -3.48 -21.36
CA PRO A 52 -14.95 -2.35 -20.91
C PRO A 52 -15.69 -1.42 -19.92
N PHE A 53 -14.97 -0.92 -18.91
CA PHE A 53 -15.43 0.14 -18.01
C PHE A 53 -15.76 1.40 -18.81
N ASN A 54 -17.05 1.62 -19.07
CA ASN A 54 -17.54 2.61 -20.03
C ASN A 54 -18.58 3.57 -19.40
N ASN A 55 -18.96 3.32 -18.14
CA ASN A 55 -19.94 4.06 -17.36
C ASN A 55 -21.39 3.95 -17.90
N ASP A 56 -21.74 2.80 -18.49
CA ASP A 56 -23.13 2.39 -18.69
C ASP A 56 -23.72 1.74 -17.42
N TYR A 57 -22.87 1.20 -16.53
CA TYR A 57 -23.21 0.54 -15.27
C TYR A 57 -24.09 -0.70 -15.46
N SER A 58 -23.88 -1.45 -16.56
CA SER A 58 -24.65 -2.65 -16.89
C SER A 58 -24.30 -3.88 -16.05
N GLY A 59 -23.13 -3.86 -15.40
CA GLY A 59 -22.65 -4.89 -14.49
C GLY A 59 -23.54 -5.16 -13.27
N GLU A 60 -23.39 -6.36 -12.68
CA GLU A 60 -24.16 -6.79 -11.51
C GLU A 60 -23.75 -6.00 -10.25
N TRP A 61 -24.71 -5.32 -9.62
CA TRP A 61 -24.54 -4.66 -8.32
C TRP A 61 -24.50 -5.70 -7.19
N THR A 62 -23.58 -5.56 -6.25
CA THR A 62 -23.30 -6.61 -5.25
C THR A 62 -24.22 -6.62 -4.04
N GLY A 63 -25.12 -5.64 -3.90
CA GLY A 63 -25.93 -5.42 -2.69
C GLY A 63 -25.15 -4.75 -1.55
N LYS A 64 -23.87 -4.39 -1.76
CA LYS A 64 -23.05 -3.68 -0.75
C LYS A 64 -23.74 -2.36 -0.36
N TYR A 65 -23.69 -2.02 0.93
CA TYR A 65 -24.45 -0.93 1.56
C TYR A 65 -25.98 -0.97 1.33
N GLY A 66 -26.53 -2.07 0.83
CA GLY A 66 -27.95 -2.21 0.51
C GLY A 66 -28.38 -1.62 -0.83
N VAL A 67 -27.46 -1.39 -1.77
CA VAL A 67 -27.79 -0.92 -3.13
C VAL A 67 -27.58 -2.02 -4.18
N ASN A 68 -28.58 -2.21 -5.03
CA ASN A 68 -28.66 -3.28 -6.04
C ASN A 68 -28.92 -2.72 -7.45
N SER A 69 -28.95 -1.38 -7.59
CA SER A 69 -29.03 -0.70 -8.88
C SER A 69 -28.41 0.69 -8.82
N ARG A 70 -28.16 1.27 -10.00
CA ARG A 70 -27.75 2.66 -10.20
C ARG A 70 -28.70 3.65 -9.54
N GLU A 71 -30.01 3.42 -9.65
CA GLU A 71 -31.05 4.28 -9.08
C GLU A 71 -31.04 4.22 -7.55
N GLU A 72 -30.86 3.02 -6.97
CA GLU A 72 -30.71 2.87 -5.52
C GLU A 72 -29.44 3.57 -4.99
N PHE A 73 -28.34 3.51 -5.75
CA PHE A 73 -27.10 4.22 -5.42
C PHE A 73 -27.25 5.75 -5.48
N LEU A 74 -27.82 6.28 -6.55
CA LEU A 74 -28.11 7.73 -6.69
C LEU A 74 -29.11 8.24 -5.64
N ALA A 75 -30.03 7.39 -5.18
CA ALA A 75 -31.00 7.72 -4.13
C ALA A 75 -30.46 7.56 -2.69
N SER A 76 -29.24 7.04 -2.49
CA SER A 76 -28.68 6.70 -1.18
C SER A 76 -27.45 7.54 -0.81
N PRO A 77 -27.64 8.66 -0.10
CA PRO A 77 -26.53 9.45 0.45
C PRO A 77 -25.54 8.63 1.27
N ARG A 78 -26.06 7.72 2.13
CA ARG A 78 -25.21 6.85 2.95
C ARG A 78 -24.31 5.97 2.10
N ALA A 79 -24.85 5.30 1.08
CA ALA A 79 -24.06 4.41 0.24
C ALA A 79 -22.98 5.17 -0.55
N GLN A 80 -23.23 6.42 -0.95
CA GLN A 80 -22.22 7.24 -1.64
C GLN A 80 -21.13 7.76 -0.69
N ASP A 81 -21.49 8.15 0.54
CA ASP A 81 -20.51 8.58 1.54
C ASP A 81 -19.65 7.40 2.01
N GLU A 82 -20.26 6.24 2.32
CA GLU A 82 -19.55 4.99 2.67
C GLU A 82 -18.66 4.50 1.50
N ALA A 83 -19.14 4.58 0.25
CA ALA A 83 -18.35 4.23 -0.93
C ALA A 83 -17.16 5.17 -1.17
N PHE A 84 -17.25 6.44 -0.78
CA PHE A 84 -16.15 7.38 -0.97
C PHE A 84 -15.04 7.16 0.05
N GLU A 85 -15.37 6.80 1.29
CA GLU A 85 -14.37 6.39 2.29
C GLU A 85 -13.64 5.09 1.85
N ASP A 86 -14.37 4.09 1.33
CA ASP A 86 -13.77 2.89 0.73
C ASP A 86 -12.87 3.23 -0.49
N LEU A 87 -13.30 4.17 -1.34
CA LEU A 87 -12.50 4.62 -2.50
C LEU A 87 -11.24 5.34 -2.03
N ILE A 88 -11.29 6.15 -0.97
CA ILE A 88 -10.10 6.79 -0.38
C ILE A 88 -9.10 5.72 0.06
N VAL A 89 -9.53 4.67 0.76
CA VAL A 89 -8.67 3.54 1.15
C VAL A 89 -8.09 2.83 -0.08
N ARG A 90 -8.88 2.62 -1.13
CA ARG A 90 -8.39 2.03 -2.39
C ARG A 90 -7.34 2.91 -3.07
N GLN A 91 -7.55 4.22 -3.12
CA GLN A 91 -6.59 5.16 -3.72
C GLN A 91 -5.30 5.24 -2.90
N LEU A 92 -5.38 5.16 -1.57
CA LEU A 92 -4.19 5.07 -0.71
C LEU A 92 -3.36 3.82 -1.01
N HIS A 93 -4.01 2.67 -1.25
CA HIS A 93 -3.33 1.44 -1.70
C HIS A 93 -2.70 1.61 -3.08
N LEU A 94 -3.42 2.18 -4.05
CA LEU A 94 -2.92 2.43 -5.42
C LEU A 94 -1.78 3.47 -5.50
N LEU A 95 -1.60 4.27 -4.44
CA LEU A 95 -0.56 5.31 -4.33
C LEU A 95 0.55 4.94 -3.35
N GLN A 96 0.55 3.71 -2.78
CA GLN A 96 1.39 3.30 -1.65
C GLN A 96 2.89 3.62 -1.86
N ASP A 97 3.38 3.42 -3.07
CA ASP A 97 4.76 3.65 -3.51
C ASP A 97 5.14 5.14 -3.62
N VAL A 98 4.18 6.07 -3.79
CA VAL A 98 4.43 7.53 -3.78
C VAL A 98 4.02 8.24 -2.50
N LEU A 99 3.39 7.57 -1.54
CA LEU A 99 3.02 8.18 -0.25
C LEU A 99 4.24 8.71 0.52
N HIS A 100 5.44 8.17 0.27
CA HIS A 100 6.69 8.66 0.86
C HIS A 100 7.04 10.12 0.49
N TYR A 101 6.39 10.70 -0.53
CA TYR A 101 6.50 12.13 -0.86
C TYR A 101 5.65 13.05 0.03
N VAL A 102 4.77 12.53 0.89
CA VAL A 102 3.97 13.38 1.80
C VAL A 102 4.89 14.21 2.72
N GLY A 103 4.60 15.52 2.79
CA GLY A 103 5.44 16.51 3.47
C GLY A 103 6.55 17.12 2.59
N GLN A 104 6.82 16.56 1.41
CA GLN A 104 7.81 17.07 0.46
C GLN A 104 7.20 18.06 -0.54
N THR A 105 8.05 18.65 -1.39
CA THR A 105 7.62 19.47 -2.54
C THR A 105 8.18 18.86 -3.82
N ILE A 106 7.30 18.30 -4.65
CA ILE A 106 7.64 17.63 -5.92
C ILE A 106 7.06 18.45 -7.08
N ASN A 107 7.85 18.72 -8.12
CA ASN A 107 7.44 19.51 -9.28
C ASN A 107 6.82 20.89 -8.94
N GLY A 108 7.30 21.52 -7.86
CA GLY A 108 6.82 22.82 -7.35
C GLY A 108 5.53 22.74 -6.52
N GLN A 109 4.97 21.54 -6.34
CA GLN A 109 3.74 21.30 -5.61
C GLN A 109 4.03 20.66 -4.25
N ALA A 110 3.49 21.25 -3.18
CA ALA A 110 3.53 20.66 -1.85
C ALA A 110 2.64 19.41 -1.81
N ILE A 111 3.19 18.29 -1.36
CA ILE A 111 2.53 16.98 -1.34
C ILE A 111 1.98 16.70 0.05
N SER A 112 0.71 16.32 0.12
CA SER A 112 0.06 15.84 1.33
C SER A 112 -0.88 14.69 0.99
N LEU A 113 -1.31 13.95 2.00
CA LEU A 113 -2.17 12.79 1.82
C LEU A 113 -3.52 13.14 1.18
N ALA A 114 -4.20 14.18 1.69
CA ALA A 114 -5.45 14.68 1.13
C ALA A 114 -5.28 15.19 -0.32
N GLY A 115 -4.14 15.83 -0.60
CA GLY A 115 -3.78 16.25 -1.95
C GLY A 115 -3.68 15.06 -2.91
N LEU A 116 -2.88 14.04 -2.55
CA LEU A 116 -2.64 12.84 -3.36
C LEU A 116 -3.94 12.08 -3.65
N VAL A 117 -4.73 11.79 -2.61
CA VAL A 117 -6.03 11.13 -2.71
C VAL A 117 -6.97 11.92 -3.61
N SER A 118 -7.09 13.24 -3.40
CA SER A 118 -7.97 14.07 -4.23
C SER A 118 -7.57 14.10 -5.70
N ALA A 119 -6.26 14.08 -6.00
CA ALA A 119 -5.77 14.06 -7.37
C ALA A 119 -6.13 12.74 -8.05
N ALA A 120 -5.91 11.61 -7.38
CA ALA A 120 -6.28 10.31 -7.91
C ALA A 120 -7.80 10.15 -8.09
N SER A 121 -8.61 10.71 -7.19
CA SER A 121 -10.08 10.71 -7.33
C SER A 121 -10.62 11.64 -8.42
N VAL A 122 -9.87 12.68 -8.82
CA VAL A 122 -10.27 13.59 -9.92
C VAL A 122 -9.81 13.06 -11.26
N THR A 123 -8.57 12.56 -11.35
CA THR A 123 -7.97 12.07 -12.58
C THR A 123 -7.98 10.54 -12.63
N ASP A 124 -7.02 9.92 -11.95
CA ASP A 124 -6.76 8.50 -11.72
C ASP A 124 -5.38 8.38 -11.02
N ALA A 125 -5.10 7.28 -10.31
CA ALA A 125 -3.83 7.10 -9.60
C ALA A 125 -2.60 7.04 -10.53
N HIS A 126 -2.74 6.51 -11.75
CA HIS A 126 -1.64 6.40 -12.71
C HIS A 126 -1.13 7.77 -13.17
N LYS A 127 -2.02 8.74 -13.40
CA LYS A 127 -1.64 10.14 -13.67
C LYS A 127 -0.96 10.81 -12.48
N VAL A 128 -1.32 10.48 -11.24
CA VAL A 128 -0.60 10.97 -10.05
C VAL A 128 0.82 10.43 -10.04
N HIS A 129 1.00 9.14 -10.30
CA HIS A 129 2.32 8.51 -10.47
C HIS A 129 3.16 9.17 -11.55
N CYS A 130 2.62 9.31 -12.77
CA CYS A 130 3.32 10.00 -13.86
C CYS A 130 3.60 11.48 -13.53
N PHE A 131 2.74 12.16 -12.76
CA PHE A 131 2.99 13.55 -12.35
C PHE A 131 4.16 13.68 -11.37
N LEU A 132 4.36 12.70 -10.48
CA LEU A 132 5.41 12.72 -9.46
C LEU A 132 6.74 12.14 -9.96
N LEU A 133 6.68 11.02 -10.67
CA LEU A 133 7.84 10.19 -11.06
C LEU A 133 8.21 10.27 -12.55
N GLY A 134 7.24 10.53 -13.42
CA GLY A 134 7.38 10.26 -14.86
C GLY A 134 8.22 11.28 -15.63
N ASP A 135 9.00 10.79 -16.60
CA ASP A 135 9.66 11.63 -17.60
C ASP A 135 8.64 12.22 -18.58
N LYS A 136 8.42 13.54 -18.47
CA LYS A 136 7.52 14.33 -19.33
C LYS A 136 7.98 14.40 -20.80
N SER A 137 9.16 13.89 -21.12
CA SER A 137 9.67 13.75 -22.49
C SER A 137 9.34 12.40 -23.14
N HIS A 138 8.86 11.42 -22.36
CA HIS A 138 8.43 10.12 -22.89
C HIS A 138 7.20 10.29 -23.82
N PRO A 139 7.19 9.68 -25.02
CA PRO A 139 6.11 9.89 -26.01
C PRO A 139 4.73 9.43 -25.52
N ASP A 140 4.68 8.44 -24.63
CA ASP A 140 3.45 7.91 -24.03
C ASP A 140 3.13 8.52 -22.65
N TYR A 141 3.79 9.61 -22.26
CA TYR A 141 3.49 10.30 -20.99
C TYR A 141 2.03 10.80 -21.01
N PRO A 142 1.17 10.40 -20.04
CA PRO A 142 -0.24 10.73 -20.07
C PRO A 142 -0.48 12.22 -19.79
N ASP A 143 -1.61 12.76 -20.24
CA ASP A 143 -2.03 14.10 -19.82
C ASP A 143 -2.33 14.10 -18.32
N THR A 144 -1.46 14.75 -17.55
CA THR A 144 -1.58 14.92 -16.09
C THR A 144 -2.28 16.23 -15.69
N SER A 145 -2.99 16.86 -16.64
CA SER A 145 -3.90 17.98 -16.36
C SER A 145 -4.87 17.65 -15.22
N GLY A 146 -5.06 18.61 -14.31
CA GLY A 146 -5.87 18.46 -13.10
C GLY A 146 -5.10 17.99 -11.86
N VAL A 147 -4.03 17.19 -11.99
CA VAL A 147 -3.29 16.64 -10.83
C VAL A 147 -2.73 17.75 -9.93
N ALA A 148 -2.04 18.73 -10.52
CA ALA A 148 -1.48 19.87 -9.79
C ALA A 148 -2.56 20.75 -9.13
N GLU A 149 -3.73 20.92 -9.75
CA GLU A 149 -4.83 21.69 -9.16
C GLU A 149 -5.41 20.98 -7.94
N ALA A 150 -5.70 19.68 -8.06
CA ALA A 150 -6.24 18.88 -6.96
C ALA A 150 -5.26 18.84 -5.77
N LEU A 151 -3.97 18.55 -6.04
CA LEU A 151 -2.90 18.62 -5.04
C LEU A 151 -2.89 19.99 -4.33
N ALA A 152 -2.96 21.11 -5.06
CA ALA A 152 -2.97 22.45 -4.45
C ALA A 152 -4.23 22.76 -3.64
N ARG A 153 -5.40 22.35 -4.14
CA ARG A 153 -6.73 22.65 -3.57
C ARG A 153 -6.97 21.94 -2.24
N PHE A 154 -6.57 20.68 -2.14
CA PHE A 154 -6.84 19.81 -1.00
C PHE A 154 -5.64 19.57 -0.07
N ARG A 155 -4.50 20.27 -0.25
CA ARG A 155 -3.31 19.99 0.57
C ARG A 155 -3.45 20.22 2.08
N ASP A 156 -4.31 21.15 2.49
CA ASP A 156 -4.38 21.65 3.87
C ASP A 156 -5.49 20.95 4.69
N TYR A 157 -5.79 19.68 4.39
CA TYR A 157 -6.74 18.84 5.12
C TYR A 157 -6.04 17.72 5.89
N GLU A 158 -6.46 17.49 7.13
CA GLU A 158 -6.22 16.28 7.89
C GLU A 158 -6.95 15.08 7.28
N MET A 159 -6.26 13.95 7.24
CA MET A 159 -6.81 12.65 6.87
C MET A 159 -6.68 11.72 8.09
N PRO A 160 -7.66 10.83 8.37
CA PRO A 160 -7.63 9.92 9.52
C PRO A 160 -6.73 8.70 9.29
N TYR A 161 -5.89 8.75 8.25
CA TYR A 161 -4.94 7.71 7.88
C TYR A 161 -3.54 8.28 8.05
N GLU A 162 -2.70 7.59 8.81
CA GLU A 162 -1.29 7.93 8.90
C GLU A 162 -0.55 7.33 7.72
N VAL A 163 0.27 8.13 7.04
CA VAL A 163 1.20 7.58 6.06
C VAL A 163 2.28 6.85 6.85
N ALA A 164 2.25 5.52 6.75
CA ALA A 164 3.39 4.67 7.04
C ALA A 164 4.51 4.97 6.03
N THR A 165 5.18 6.11 6.20
CA THR A 165 6.51 6.31 5.62
C THR A 165 7.40 5.17 6.14
N HIS A 166 8.46 4.79 5.43
CA HIS A 166 9.27 3.59 5.78
C HIS A 166 9.88 3.58 7.21
N SER A 167 9.72 4.66 7.97
CA SER A 167 9.81 4.69 9.45
C SER A 167 8.74 3.86 10.20
N ALA A 168 7.78 3.22 9.51
CA ALA A 168 6.66 2.49 10.08
C ALA A 168 6.50 1.04 9.55
N LEU A 169 7.53 0.50 8.90
CA LEU A 169 7.82 -0.93 9.04
C LEU A 169 8.42 -1.09 10.44
N GLY A 170 7.58 -1.45 11.42
CA GLY A 170 7.77 -1.18 12.85
C GLY A 170 9.12 -1.63 13.42
N LEU A 171 9.33 -2.94 13.55
CA LEU A 171 10.62 -3.47 14.02
C LEU A 171 11.46 -3.97 12.85
N HIS A 172 12.69 -3.46 12.73
CA HIS A 172 13.70 -4.04 11.85
C HIS A 172 14.33 -5.26 12.53
N VAL A 173 14.18 -6.43 11.91
CA VAL A 173 14.71 -7.71 12.36
C VAL A 173 15.72 -8.22 11.33
N VAL A 174 16.99 -8.31 11.72
CA VAL A 174 18.08 -8.80 10.86
C VAL A 174 18.36 -10.26 11.19
N GLY A 175 18.31 -11.13 10.17
CA GLY A 175 18.70 -12.53 10.26
C GLY A 175 20.22 -12.74 10.43
N SER A 176 20.62 -14.00 10.41
CA SER A 176 22.01 -14.44 10.51
C SER A 176 22.60 -14.78 9.13
N GLU A 177 23.69 -15.55 9.08
CA GLU A 177 24.17 -16.18 7.82
C GLU A 177 23.90 -17.70 7.83
N GLY A 178 22.99 -18.15 8.70
CA GLY A 178 22.58 -19.54 8.87
C GLY A 178 21.06 -19.65 9.01
N PRO A 179 20.52 -20.87 9.16
CA PRO A 179 19.07 -21.10 9.17
C PRO A 179 18.36 -20.40 10.33
N ASP A 180 17.50 -19.43 10.01
CA ASP A 180 16.69 -18.69 10.99
C ASP A 180 15.22 -19.10 11.02
N VAL A 181 14.56 -18.91 12.17
CA VAL A 181 13.11 -19.06 12.32
C VAL A 181 12.56 -17.86 13.09
N ILE A 182 12.01 -16.91 12.35
CA ILE A 182 11.56 -15.61 12.83
C ILE A 182 10.03 -15.56 12.77
N ARG A 183 9.40 -15.15 13.88
CA ARG A 183 7.95 -14.98 14.00
C ARG A 183 7.63 -13.65 14.65
N SER A 184 6.71 -12.93 14.07
CA SER A 184 6.24 -11.62 14.54
C SER A 184 4.80 -11.71 15.06
N ASN A 185 4.27 -10.56 15.47
CA ASN A 185 2.92 -10.41 16.00
C ASN A 185 2.10 -9.49 15.09
N GLY A 186 0.97 -8.96 15.57
CA GLY A 186 0.10 -8.05 14.82
C GLY A 186 0.64 -6.62 14.62
N SER A 187 1.91 -6.47 14.26
CA SER A 187 2.56 -5.18 13.92
C SER A 187 3.25 -5.30 12.56
N ASN A 188 3.57 -4.18 11.91
CA ASN A 188 4.41 -4.19 10.71
C ASN A 188 5.88 -4.52 11.07
N TYR A 189 6.57 -5.31 10.24
CA TYR A 189 7.99 -5.63 10.37
C TYR A 189 8.76 -5.43 9.07
N PHE A 190 10.06 -5.17 9.21
CA PHE A 190 11.04 -5.27 8.12
C PHE A 190 12.05 -6.36 8.46
N PHE A 191 12.12 -7.40 7.64
CA PHE A 191 13.09 -8.48 7.77
C PHE A 191 14.25 -8.29 6.80
N GLU A 192 15.49 -8.36 7.28
CA GLU A 192 16.66 -8.54 6.41
C GLU A 192 17.15 -9.98 6.52
N ALA A 193 16.82 -10.80 5.52
CA ALA A 193 16.93 -12.27 5.64
C ALA A 193 18.37 -12.78 5.65
N ARG A 194 19.27 -12.12 4.90
CA ARG A 194 20.69 -12.52 4.73
C ARG A 194 20.85 -13.97 4.25
N GLY A 195 21.99 -14.62 4.49
CA GLY A 195 22.26 -15.99 4.06
C GLY A 195 21.58 -17.04 4.96
N GLY A 196 21.02 -18.10 4.38
CA GLY A 196 20.48 -19.21 5.18
C GLY A 196 19.20 -19.85 4.65
N ASN A 197 18.80 -20.95 5.27
CA ASN A 197 17.52 -21.62 4.96
C ASN A 197 16.49 -21.28 6.02
N ASP A 198 15.71 -20.23 5.77
CA ASP A 198 14.99 -19.53 6.82
C ASP A 198 13.48 -19.75 6.76
N THR A 199 12.79 -19.41 7.85
CA THR A 199 11.34 -19.35 7.93
C THR A 199 10.92 -18.04 8.61
N PHE A 200 10.10 -17.25 7.92
CA PHE A 200 9.51 -16.01 8.43
C PHE A 200 7.99 -16.13 8.50
N GLU A 201 7.39 -15.60 9.56
CA GLU A 201 5.94 -15.57 9.78
C GLU A 201 5.59 -14.14 10.22
N GLY A 202 5.09 -13.31 9.29
CA GLY A 202 4.87 -11.87 9.49
C GLY A 202 3.79 -11.58 10.53
N GLY A 203 2.58 -12.11 10.32
CA GLY A 203 1.51 -12.09 11.32
C GLY A 203 0.31 -11.28 10.85
N GLU A 204 -0.02 -10.20 11.56
CA GLU A 204 -0.98 -9.20 11.10
C GLU A 204 -0.25 -7.86 10.92
N GLY A 205 -0.52 -7.14 9.85
CA GLY A 205 0.17 -5.89 9.54
C GLY A 205 0.45 -5.78 8.05
N ILE A 206 1.47 -5.00 7.71
CA ILE A 206 2.15 -5.04 6.42
C ILE A 206 3.60 -5.37 6.69
N ASP A 207 4.00 -6.57 6.28
CA ASP A 207 5.33 -7.10 6.50
C ASP A 207 6.15 -7.12 5.21
N ALA A 208 7.42 -6.77 5.34
CA ALA A 208 8.36 -6.70 4.23
C ALA A 208 9.63 -7.52 4.52
N ILE A 209 10.08 -8.32 3.55
CA ILE A 209 11.33 -9.09 3.63
C ILE A 209 12.31 -8.71 2.53
N LYS A 210 13.50 -8.29 2.91
CA LYS A 210 14.64 -8.06 2.02
C LYS A 210 15.47 -9.32 1.86
N LEU A 211 15.67 -9.73 0.61
CA LEU A 211 16.53 -10.82 0.19
C LEU A 211 17.83 -10.28 -0.42
N ALA A 212 18.94 -10.97 -0.15
CA ALA A 212 20.23 -10.65 -0.74
C ALA A 212 20.38 -11.37 -2.10
N GLY A 213 20.58 -10.63 -3.19
CA GLY A 213 20.58 -11.15 -4.57
C GLY A 213 19.64 -10.35 -5.47
N GLN A 214 19.72 -10.58 -6.79
CA GLN A 214 18.84 -9.93 -7.76
C GLN A 214 17.53 -10.71 -7.93
N LEU A 215 16.43 -10.04 -8.28
CA LEU A 215 15.12 -10.69 -8.55
C LEU A 215 15.23 -11.94 -9.46
N ASP A 216 16.01 -11.85 -10.54
CA ASP A 216 16.22 -12.93 -11.53
C ASP A 216 16.99 -14.15 -10.97
N ASP A 217 17.64 -14.04 -9.80
CA ASP A 217 18.30 -15.16 -9.11
C ASP A 217 17.29 -16.08 -8.38
N PHE A 218 16.05 -15.62 -8.19
CA PHE A 218 15.06 -16.28 -7.34
C PHE A 218 13.93 -16.97 -8.13
N VAL A 219 13.60 -18.19 -7.69
CA VAL A 219 12.39 -18.91 -8.08
C VAL A 219 11.40 -18.83 -6.91
N ILE A 220 10.32 -18.07 -7.10
CA ILE A 220 9.28 -17.82 -6.09
C ILE A 220 8.07 -18.69 -6.41
N THR A 221 7.58 -19.44 -5.43
CA THR A 221 6.45 -20.37 -5.60
C THR A 221 5.50 -20.29 -4.40
N ARG A 222 4.20 -20.54 -4.62
CA ARG A 222 3.23 -20.62 -3.51
C ARG A 222 3.53 -21.84 -2.64
N GLY A 223 3.49 -21.64 -1.33
CA GLY A 223 3.59 -22.69 -0.32
C GLY A 223 2.29 -23.49 -0.16
N PRO A 224 2.26 -24.46 0.78
CA PRO A 224 1.14 -25.39 0.95
C PRO A 224 -0.11 -24.79 1.61
N VAL A 225 -0.04 -23.57 2.13
CA VAL A 225 -1.16 -22.87 2.79
C VAL A 225 -1.34 -21.46 2.24
N ARG A 226 -2.54 -20.88 2.39
CA ARG A 226 -2.82 -19.51 1.94
C ARG A 226 -1.93 -18.52 2.69
N GLY A 227 -1.23 -17.66 1.97
CA GLY A 227 -0.28 -16.69 2.53
C GLY A 227 1.16 -17.22 2.62
N ALA A 228 1.40 -18.51 2.36
CA ALA A 228 2.75 -19.08 2.34
C ALA A 228 3.42 -19.02 0.96
N TRP A 229 4.75 -18.86 0.96
CA TRP A 229 5.61 -18.90 -0.21
C TRP A 229 6.92 -19.63 0.08
N ASP A 230 7.38 -20.43 -0.88
CA ASP A 230 8.70 -21.05 -0.93
C ASP A 230 9.54 -20.31 -1.99
N ILE A 231 10.67 -19.74 -1.57
CA ILE A 231 11.55 -18.88 -2.38
C ILE A 231 12.94 -19.52 -2.45
N LYS A 232 13.40 -19.87 -3.64
CA LYS A 232 14.67 -20.57 -3.88
C LYS A 232 15.65 -19.69 -4.64
N ARG A 233 16.91 -19.71 -4.25
CA ARG A 233 18.03 -19.18 -5.03
C ARG A 233 19.12 -20.24 -5.17
N ARG A 234 19.77 -20.30 -6.32
CA ARG A 234 21.02 -21.07 -6.49
C ARG A 234 22.21 -20.12 -6.38
N LEU A 235 23.20 -20.49 -5.57
CA LEU A 235 24.41 -19.72 -5.36
C LEU A 235 25.52 -20.13 -6.33
N ASP A 236 26.52 -19.26 -6.51
CA ASP A 236 27.67 -19.48 -7.41
C ASP A 236 28.50 -20.73 -7.06
N ASP A 237 28.49 -21.15 -5.80
CA ASP A 237 29.17 -22.36 -5.32
C ASP A 237 28.38 -23.66 -5.62
N GLY A 238 27.20 -23.54 -6.23
CA GLY A 238 26.30 -24.64 -6.58
C GLY A 238 25.37 -25.09 -5.45
N THR A 239 25.40 -24.43 -4.28
CA THR A 239 24.42 -24.67 -3.22
C THR A 239 23.08 -23.98 -3.52
N GLU A 240 22.03 -24.40 -2.81
CA GLU A 240 20.71 -23.79 -2.90
C GLU A 240 20.29 -23.22 -1.55
N GLU A 241 19.82 -21.98 -1.61
CA GLU A 241 19.26 -21.22 -0.49
C GLU A 241 17.74 -21.22 -0.59
N HIS A 242 17.06 -21.39 0.53
CA HIS A 242 15.61 -21.61 0.56
C HIS A 242 14.95 -20.84 1.70
N LYS A 243 14.22 -19.77 1.37
CA LYS A 243 13.42 -19.01 2.33
C LYS A 243 11.97 -19.49 2.27
N LYS A 244 11.35 -19.63 3.43
CA LYS A 244 9.90 -19.81 3.58
C LYS A 244 9.32 -18.58 4.24
N ILE A 245 8.26 -18.03 3.69
CA ILE A 245 7.58 -16.87 4.27
C ILE A 245 6.09 -17.16 4.35
N GLU A 246 5.45 -16.78 5.46
CA GLU A 246 4.00 -16.85 5.66
C GLU A 246 3.50 -15.51 6.18
N ASN A 247 2.38 -15.03 5.62
CA ASN A 247 1.77 -13.73 5.98
C ASN A 247 2.79 -12.57 5.89
N VAL A 248 3.46 -12.46 4.74
CA VAL A 248 4.34 -11.36 4.38
C VAL A 248 3.85 -10.80 3.05
N GLU A 249 3.68 -9.49 2.96
CA GLU A 249 3.08 -8.83 1.81
C GLU A 249 4.13 -8.45 0.77
N LEU A 250 5.32 -8.02 1.19
CA LEU A 250 6.32 -7.42 0.30
C LEU A 250 7.63 -8.20 0.33
N ILE A 251 8.17 -8.55 -0.84
CA ILE A 251 9.57 -8.99 -0.98
C ILE A 251 10.37 -7.87 -1.64
N MET A 252 11.52 -7.53 -1.07
CA MET A 252 12.49 -6.60 -1.64
C MET A 252 13.77 -7.35 -2.04
N PHE A 253 14.35 -7.01 -3.17
CA PHE A 253 15.58 -7.65 -3.68
C PHE A 253 16.74 -6.65 -3.68
N SER A 254 17.98 -7.15 -3.64
CA SER A 254 19.18 -6.32 -3.56
C SER A 254 19.77 -6.08 -4.94
N ASP A 255 18.98 -5.43 -5.81
CA ASP A 255 19.23 -5.22 -7.25
C ASP A 255 20.26 -4.10 -7.49
N GLY A 256 21.47 -4.25 -6.94
CA GLY A 256 22.51 -3.23 -7.02
C GLY A 256 22.21 -2.03 -6.09
N GLU A 257 22.16 -0.82 -6.65
CA GLU A 257 21.78 0.38 -5.88
C GLU A 257 20.25 0.55 -5.75
N HIS A 258 19.46 -0.37 -6.34
CA HIS A 258 18.00 -0.33 -6.36
C HIS A 258 17.42 -1.47 -5.53
N LEU A 259 16.27 -1.22 -4.91
CA LEU A 259 15.43 -2.28 -4.35
C LEU A 259 14.27 -2.49 -5.32
N SER A 260 14.24 -3.62 -6.04
CA SER A 260 13.00 -4.04 -6.70
C SER A 260 12.07 -4.66 -5.65
N GLN A 261 10.77 -4.51 -5.85
CA GLN A 261 9.74 -4.95 -4.92
C GLN A 261 8.71 -5.83 -5.62
N LEU A 262 8.33 -6.93 -4.96
CA LEU A 262 7.20 -7.78 -5.33
C LEU A 262 6.13 -7.68 -4.24
N ASP A 263 4.94 -7.20 -4.60
CA ASP A 263 3.75 -7.24 -3.74
C ASP A 263 3.00 -8.56 -3.94
N LEU A 264 3.08 -9.44 -2.94
CA LEU A 264 2.54 -10.80 -2.96
C LEU A 264 1.00 -10.82 -2.88
N ARG A 265 0.36 -9.68 -2.56
CA ARG A 265 -1.11 -9.52 -2.55
C ARG A 265 -1.69 -9.40 -3.95
N GLU A 266 -0.96 -8.72 -4.84
CA GLU A 266 -1.34 -8.49 -6.24
C GLU A 266 -1.10 -9.73 -7.13
N VAL A 267 -0.43 -10.76 -6.59
CA VAL A 267 -0.18 -12.01 -7.30
C VAL A 267 -1.44 -12.87 -7.37
N PRO A 268 -1.97 -13.21 -8.58
CA PRO A 268 -3.22 -13.97 -8.71
C PRO A 268 -3.15 -15.35 -8.05
N ALA A 269 -4.26 -15.79 -7.45
CA ALA A 269 -4.32 -17.07 -6.72
C ALA A 269 -3.89 -18.27 -7.60
N GLU A 270 -4.29 -18.27 -8.86
CA GLU A 270 -4.07 -19.34 -9.85
C GLU A 270 -2.78 -19.17 -10.68
N ALA A 271 -1.96 -18.15 -10.41
CA ALA A 271 -0.79 -17.84 -11.24
C ALA A 271 0.24 -18.99 -11.24
N SER A 272 0.56 -19.49 -12.43
CA SER A 272 1.65 -20.44 -12.64
C SER A 272 3.01 -19.80 -12.38
N ALA A 273 4.05 -20.60 -12.11
CA ALA A 273 5.40 -20.09 -11.84
C ALA A 273 5.97 -19.22 -12.99
N GLU A 274 5.53 -19.44 -14.23
CA GLU A 274 5.90 -18.61 -15.39
C GLU A 274 5.14 -17.27 -15.38
N GLU A 275 3.87 -17.24 -14.98
CA GLU A 275 3.08 -16.01 -14.79
C GLU A 275 3.57 -15.21 -13.58
N LEU A 276 4.02 -15.86 -12.50
CA LEU A 276 4.73 -15.22 -11.39
C LEU A 276 5.96 -14.46 -11.91
N THR A 277 6.82 -15.18 -12.64
CA THR A 277 8.05 -14.63 -13.23
C THR A 277 7.77 -13.49 -14.22
N LEU A 278 6.64 -13.53 -14.93
CA LEU A 278 6.24 -12.48 -15.87
C LEU A 278 5.63 -11.25 -15.17
N ALA A 279 4.79 -11.44 -14.16
CA ALA A 279 4.24 -10.35 -13.35
C ALA A 279 5.36 -9.60 -12.61
N MET A 280 6.32 -10.35 -12.04
CA MET A 280 7.57 -9.83 -11.48
C MET A 280 8.35 -8.95 -12.46
N LYS A 281 8.40 -9.31 -13.75
CA LYS A 281 9.08 -8.55 -14.81
C LYS A 281 8.29 -7.37 -15.37
N LEU A 282 6.98 -7.30 -15.11
CA LEU A 282 6.13 -6.17 -15.51
C LEU A 282 6.04 -5.09 -14.41
N ALA A 283 6.30 -5.44 -13.15
CA ALA A 283 6.48 -4.47 -12.05
C ALA A 283 7.83 -3.70 -12.12
N LEU A 284 8.75 -4.13 -13.00
CA LEU A 284 10.11 -3.60 -13.15
C LEU A 284 10.18 -2.38 -14.08
N TRP A 285 9.61 -1.24 -13.67
CA TRP A 285 9.80 0.05 -14.35
C TRP A 285 10.60 1.02 -13.47
N ASP A 286 11.92 0.83 -13.51
CA ASP A 286 13.02 1.80 -13.33
C ASP A 286 12.90 2.83 -12.18
N LEU A 287 13.37 2.48 -10.97
CA LEU A 287 13.50 3.41 -9.83
C LEU A 287 14.97 3.64 -9.44
N THR A 288 15.44 4.87 -9.72
CA THR A 288 16.83 5.33 -9.53
C THR A 288 17.36 5.17 -8.08
N PRO A 289 18.62 5.53 -7.69
CA PRO A 289 19.13 5.20 -6.35
C PRO A 289 19.15 6.39 -5.37
N PHE A 290 19.03 6.14 -4.05
CA PHE A 290 19.57 7.04 -3.03
C PHE A 290 20.19 6.31 -1.83
N ALA A 291 21.46 6.64 -1.57
CA ALA A 291 22.27 6.07 -0.50
C ALA A 291 22.08 6.78 0.86
N PHE A 292 22.19 6.01 1.93
CA PHE A 292 22.08 6.49 3.32
C PHE A 292 23.27 7.34 3.77
N HIS A 293 23.02 8.32 4.64
CA HIS A 293 24.00 8.91 5.56
C HIS A 293 23.34 9.13 6.94
N ALA A 294 24.02 8.73 8.01
CA ALA A 294 23.45 8.74 9.36
C ALA A 294 23.60 10.11 10.07
N PRO A 295 22.57 10.59 10.80
CA PRO A 295 22.70 11.71 11.73
C PRO A 295 23.20 11.23 13.10
N THR A 296 23.97 12.08 13.78
CA THR A 296 24.67 11.76 15.04
C THR A 296 23.89 12.15 16.30
N THR A 297 23.71 11.17 17.19
CA THR A 297 23.59 11.27 18.67
C THR A 297 22.90 12.49 19.32
N ALA A 298 21.66 12.30 19.77
CA ALA A 298 21.04 12.69 21.06
C ALA A 298 19.52 12.45 20.94
N ASP A 299 18.77 11.91 21.90
CA ASP A 299 19.04 11.69 23.31
C ASP A 299 19.08 10.21 23.73
N SER A 300 19.80 9.97 24.83
CA SER A 300 19.72 8.73 25.60
C SER A 300 18.64 8.82 26.67
N ASP A 301 17.86 7.76 26.86
CA ASP A 301 17.53 7.33 28.23
C ASP A 301 17.61 5.82 28.34
N GLN A 302 18.20 5.34 29.42
CA GLN A 302 18.58 3.94 29.60
C GLN A 302 17.50 3.16 30.34
N LEU A 303 17.23 1.92 29.89
CA LEU A 303 16.74 0.86 30.75
C LEU A 303 17.60 -0.39 30.53
N GLU A 304 18.27 -0.83 31.61
CA GLU A 304 19.23 -1.93 31.57
C GLU A 304 18.57 -3.30 31.45
N LEU A 305 19.27 -4.20 30.75
CA LEU A 305 18.99 -5.64 30.72
C LEU A 305 19.66 -6.30 31.94
N VAL A 306 18.88 -6.94 32.82
CA VAL A 306 19.37 -8.01 33.69
C VAL A 306 18.38 -9.16 33.72
N SER A 307 18.88 -10.36 33.41
CA SER A 307 18.19 -11.64 33.57
C SER A 307 18.94 -12.47 34.59
N VAL A 308 18.24 -13.06 35.58
CA VAL A 308 18.50 -14.42 36.06
C VAL A 308 17.21 -15.02 36.65
N MET A 309 17.03 -16.33 36.50
CA MET A 309 16.12 -17.14 37.32
C MET A 309 16.79 -17.47 38.66
N ASP A 310 16.08 -17.45 39.79
CA ASP A 310 15.94 -18.66 40.63
C ASP A 310 14.97 -18.50 41.81
N ASP A 311 14.31 -19.64 42.06
CA ASP A 311 13.51 -20.19 43.18
C ASP A 311 13.00 -19.41 44.43
N ASP A 312 12.08 -20.13 45.09
CA ASP A 312 11.56 -20.05 46.46
C ASP A 312 10.36 -19.15 46.84
N ARG A 313 9.28 -19.88 47.20
CA ARG A 313 8.05 -19.50 47.94
C ARG A 313 8.36 -19.38 49.47
N PRO A 314 7.39 -19.10 50.39
CA PRO A 314 6.04 -18.53 50.30
C PRO A 314 5.73 -17.41 51.36
N SER A 315 4.44 -16.98 51.40
CA SER A 315 3.74 -16.31 52.52
C SER A 315 3.99 -14.79 52.70
N ALA A 316 3.08 -13.98 53.26
CA ALA A 316 1.75 -14.24 53.83
C ALA A 316 0.82 -13.01 53.64
N ALA A 317 -0.50 -13.21 53.78
CA ALA A 317 -1.42 -12.15 54.22
C ALA A 317 -1.28 -11.98 55.76
N PRO A 318 -1.63 -10.85 56.41
CA PRO A 318 -3.04 -10.40 56.46
C PRO A 318 -3.29 -8.86 56.64
N ASP A 319 -4.58 -8.52 56.81
CA ASP A 319 -5.19 -7.31 57.41
C ASP A 319 -4.91 -5.94 56.74
N PHE A 320 -5.91 -5.08 56.43
CA PHE A 320 -7.33 -4.98 56.83
C PHE A 320 -8.27 -4.72 55.64
#